data_AF-A0A522H2Y1-F1
#
_entry.id   AF-A0A522H2Y1-F1
#
_cell.length_a   1.000
_cell.length_b   1.000
_cell.length_c   1.000
_cell.angle_alpha   90.00
_cell.angle_beta   90.00
_cell.angle_gamma   90.00
#
_symmetry.space_group_name_H-M   'P 1'
#
loop_
_entity.id
_entity.type
_entity.pdbx_description
1 polymer ?
#
loop_
_entity_poly.entity_id
_entity_poly.type
_entity_poly.pdbx_seq_one_letter_code
_entity_poly.pdbx_strand_id
1 'polypeptide(L)'
;MRKWTGMAIGLVLAIGGAGQALAKPPSTQQVRQLFDVMHLSQMFGQMNAQMAGVMGRAMPCVPSSYWNNFIDAKSIDQLMGRMVPIYQSHFTDRDVAGLLKFYKSPLGQKVITQMPVTMAEGMKIGQQWGRERARQMVGELQKNGTLNAQGRCPATSAK
;
A
#
# COMPACT_ATOMS: atom_id res chain seq x y z
N MET A 1 2.16 79.36 -3.62
CA MET A 1 0.92 78.70 -3.13
C MET A 1 0.90 77.25 -3.61
N ARG A 2 0.71 76.30 -2.68
CA ARG A 2 0.26 74.90 -2.88
C ARG A 2 1.23 73.97 -3.64
N LYS A 3 2.26 73.41 -2.99
CA LYS A 3 2.28 72.10 -2.26
C LYS A 3 1.42 71.03 -2.93
N TRP A 4 2.05 69.95 -3.42
CA TRP A 4 1.55 68.57 -3.33
C TRP A 4 2.72 67.58 -3.31
N THR A 5 2.94 67.04 -2.11
CA THR A 5 3.69 65.85 -1.76
C THR A 5 2.99 64.60 -2.31
N GLY A 6 3.74 63.67 -2.88
CA GLY A 6 3.22 62.38 -3.35
C GLY A 6 4.32 61.33 -3.47
N MET A 7 4.79 60.88 -2.31
CA MET A 7 5.76 59.78 -2.16
C MET A 7 5.05 58.46 -2.47
N ALA A 8 5.31 57.87 -3.64
CA ALA A 8 4.87 56.50 -3.93
C ALA A 8 5.93 55.52 -3.39
N ILE A 9 5.69 55.04 -2.17
CA ILE A 9 6.40 53.92 -1.56
C ILE A 9 6.05 52.68 -2.39
N GLY A 10 7.01 52.21 -3.18
CA GLY A 10 6.94 50.88 -3.79
C GLY A 10 6.98 49.83 -2.68
N LEU A 11 5.82 49.23 -2.41
CA LEU A 11 5.69 48.10 -1.50
C LEU A 11 6.35 46.88 -2.16
N VAL A 12 7.64 46.65 -1.88
CA VAL A 12 8.28 45.37 -2.17
C VAL A 12 7.62 44.34 -1.27
N LEU A 13 6.69 43.58 -1.83
CA LEU A 13 6.21 42.32 -1.28
C LEU A 13 7.42 41.38 -1.17
N ALA A 14 8.10 41.43 -0.03
CA ALA A 14 8.99 40.36 0.40
C ALA A 14 8.09 39.13 0.63
N ILE A 15 7.95 38.30 -0.41
CA ILE A 15 7.56 36.91 -0.26
C ILE A 15 8.68 36.27 0.56
N GLY A 16 8.54 36.36 1.88
CA GLY A 16 9.33 35.62 2.83
C GLY A 16 9.04 34.15 2.61
N GLY A 17 9.77 33.54 1.66
CA GLY A 17 9.94 32.11 1.59
C GLY A 17 10.57 31.66 2.90
N ALA A 18 9.73 31.38 3.90
CA ALA A 18 10.12 30.55 5.02
C ALA A 18 10.73 29.30 4.40
N GLY A 19 12.03 29.14 4.59
CA GLY A 19 12.84 28.15 3.89
C GLY A 19 12.17 26.79 3.94
N GLN A 20 11.76 26.31 2.78
CA GLN A 20 11.84 24.89 2.54
C GLN A 20 13.34 24.59 2.48
N ALA A 21 13.96 24.46 3.65
CA ALA A 21 15.26 23.82 3.76
C ALA A 21 15.13 22.53 2.97
N LEU A 22 15.85 22.45 1.83
CA LEU A 22 15.81 21.35 0.88
C LEU A 22 15.71 20.05 1.67
N ALA A 23 14.54 19.41 1.59
CA ALA A 23 14.27 18.28 2.43
C ALA A 23 15.23 17.15 2.01
N LYS A 24 16.09 16.74 2.94
CA LYS A 24 17.16 15.79 2.63
C LYS A 24 16.54 14.41 2.45
N PRO A 25 16.99 13.62 1.47
CA PRO A 25 16.62 12.21 1.43
C PRO A 25 17.02 11.51 2.74
N PRO A 26 16.26 10.52 3.22
CA PRO A 26 16.61 9.72 4.38
C PRO A 26 17.92 8.94 4.13
N SER A 27 18.69 8.71 5.19
CA SER A 27 19.87 7.85 5.07
C SER A 27 19.48 6.39 4.85
N THR A 28 20.36 5.60 4.23
CA THR A 28 20.18 4.16 4.09
C THR A 28 19.91 3.47 5.43
N GLN A 29 20.58 3.91 6.50
CA GLN A 29 20.38 3.38 7.84
C GLN A 29 18.98 3.68 8.37
N GLN A 30 18.46 4.91 8.18
CA GLN A 30 17.11 5.27 8.62
C GLN A 30 16.05 4.43 7.91
N VAL A 31 16.20 4.22 6.60
CA VAL A 31 15.27 3.39 5.82
C VAL A 31 15.35 1.92 6.24
N ARG A 32 16.56 1.38 6.44
CA ARG A 32 16.73 -0.01 6.94
C ARG A 32 16.11 -0.19 8.32
N GLN A 33 16.30 0.76 9.23
CA GLN A 33 15.63 0.74 10.53
C GLN A 33 14.11 0.80 10.41
N LEU A 34 13.57 1.52 9.42
CA LEU A 34 12.14 1.53 9.14
C LEU A 34 11.64 0.15 8.71
N PHE A 35 12.39 -0.54 7.84
CA PHE A 35 12.06 -1.91 7.42
C PHE A 35 12.07 -2.88 8.59
N ASP A 36 13.02 -2.74 9.51
CA ASP A 36 13.14 -3.58 10.70
C ASP A 36 11.95 -3.38 11.64
N VAL A 37 11.56 -2.14 11.96
CA VAL A 37 10.42 -1.89 12.86
C VAL A 37 9.08 -2.30 12.26
N MET A 38 9.00 -2.36 10.92
CA MET A 38 7.86 -2.88 10.17
C MET A 38 7.90 -4.40 9.98
N HIS A 39 8.96 -5.08 10.46
CA HIS A 39 9.17 -6.52 10.35
C HIS A 39 9.20 -7.05 8.91
N LEU A 40 9.69 -6.25 7.96
CA LEU A 40 9.65 -6.62 6.54
C LEU A 40 10.43 -7.92 6.25
N SER A 41 11.62 -8.11 6.85
CA SER A 41 12.40 -9.33 6.67
C SER A 41 11.64 -10.58 7.13
N GLN A 42 10.92 -10.49 8.26
CA GLN A 42 10.09 -11.58 8.76
C GLN A 42 8.90 -11.85 7.83
N MET A 43 8.27 -10.80 7.31
CA MET A 43 7.20 -10.92 6.32
C MET A 43 7.67 -11.65 5.05
N PHE A 44 8.85 -11.31 4.52
CA PHE A 44 9.42 -12.01 3.37
C PHE A 44 9.78 -13.46 3.67
N GLY A 45 10.29 -13.75 4.88
CA GLY A 45 10.55 -15.12 5.31
C GLY A 45 9.29 -15.97 5.40
N GLN A 46 8.18 -15.41 5.92
CA GLN A 46 6.88 -16.08 5.95
C GLN A 46 6.34 -16.34 4.55
N MET A 47 6.45 -15.34 3.65
CA MET A 47 6.05 -15.49 2.26
C MET A 47 6.88 -16.58 1.55
N ASN A 48 8.19 -16.67 1.82
CA ASN A 48 9.04 -17.74 1.32
C ASN A 48 8.59 -19.11 1.81
N ALA A 49 8.30 -19.27 3.10
CA ALA A 49 7.83 -20.54 3.65
C ALA A 49 6.49 -20.98 3.01
N GLN A 50 5.56 -20.05 2.79
CA GLN A 50 4.32 -20.34 2.09
C GLN A 50 4.57 -20.77 0.64
N MET A 51 5.42 -20.03 -0.09
CA MET A 51 5.77 -20.34 -1.46
C MET A 51 6.47 -21.69 -1.57
N ALA A 52 7.39 -21.99 -0.64
CA ALA A 52 8.09 -23.26 -0.56
C ALA A 52 7.13 -24.44 -0.38
N GLY A 53 6.09 -24.29 0.45
CA GLY A 53 5.05 -25.31 0.60
C GLY A 53 4.21 -25.52 -0.66
N VAL A 54 3.94 -24.46 -1.43
CA VAL A 54 3.23 -24.56 -2.72
C VAL A 54 4.12 -25.23 -3.77
N MET A 55 5.36 -24.75 -3.92
CA MET A 55 6.31 -25.26 -4.91
C MET A 55 6.73 -26.70 -4.63
N GLY A 56 6.93 -27.06 -3.37
CA GLY A 56 7.24 -28.44 -2.97
C GLY A 56 6.14 -29.44 -3.32
N ARG A 57 4.86 -29.01 -3.30
CA ARG A 57 3.75 -29.85 -3.78
C ARG A 57 3.68 -29.94 -5.30
N ALA A 58 4.02 -28.85 -6.01
CA ALA A 58 4.01 -28.81 -7.47
C ALA A 58 5.19 -29.58 -8.09
N MET A 59 6.36 -29.55 -7.46
CA MET A 59 7.61 -30.16 -7.91
C MET A 59 8.20 -31.07 -6.82
N PRO A 60 7.59 -32.25 -6.58
CA PRO A 60 7.98 -33.14 -5.49
C PRO A 60 9.38 -33.78 -5.67
N CYS A 61 9.94 -33.73 -6.89
CA CYS A 61 11.30 -34.22 -7.16
C CYS A 61 12.40 -33.27 -6.65
N VAL A 62 12.06 -32.01 -6.36
CA VAL A 62 13.00 -31.02 -5.82
C VAL A 62 12.99 -31.09 -4.29
N PRO A 63 14.14 -31.27 -3.62
CA PRO A 63 14.18 -31.33 -2.15
C PRO A 63 13.59 -30.09 -1.48
N SER A 64 12.88 -30.29 -0.38
CA SER A 64 12.28 -29.20 0.41
C SER A 64 13.31 -28.16 0.87
N SER A 65 14.54 -28.57 1.13
CA SER A 65 15.66 -27.69 1.50
C SER A 65 15.99 -26.67 0.41
N TYR A 66 15.82 -27.00 -0.87
CA TYR A 66 16.02 -26.06 -1.96
C TYR A 66 15.01 -24.91 -1.87
N TRP A 67 13.73 -25.24 -1.72
CA TRP A 67 12.66 -24.24 -1.61
C TRP A 67 12.78 -23.38 -0.35
N ASN A 68 13.11 -23.99 0.78
CA ASN A 68 13.29 -23.27 2.05
C ASN A 68 14.42 -22.24 1.96
N ASN A 69 15.47 -22.52 1.18
CA ASN A 69 16.63 -21.64 1.02
C ASN A 69 16.55 -20.77 -0.25
N PHE A 70 15.48 -20.86 -1.03
CA PHE A 70 15.35 -20.12 -2.29
C PHE A 70 15.34 -18.60 -2.06
N ILE A 71 14.62 -18.15 -1.03
CA ILE A 71 14.68 -16.77 -0.53
C ILE A 71 15.29 -16.81 0.88
N ASP A 72 16.62 -16.87 0.93
CA ASP A 72 17.39 -16.85 2.16
C ASP A 72 17.57 -15.41 2.72
N ALA A 73 18.21 -15.31 3.89
CA ALA A 73 18.46 -14.03 4.53
C ALA A 73 19.28 -13.05 3.65
N LYS A 74 20.21 -13.58 2.85
CA LYS A 74 21.01 -12.77 1.92
C LYS A 74 20.16 -12.20 0.79
N SER A 75 19.25 -13.00 0.24
CA SER A 75 18.31 -12.59 -0.81
C SER A 75 17.34 -11.52 -0.28
N ILE A 76 16.88 -11.68 0.96
CA ILE A 76 16.06 -10.65 1.65
C ILE A 76 16.86 -9.36 1.83
N ASP A 77 18.10 -9.42 2.32
CA ASP A 77 18.93 -8.21 2.48
C ASP A 77 19.19 -7.51 1.14
N GLN A 78 19.44 -8.27 0.07
CA GLN A 78 19.57 -7.73 -1.28
C GLN A 78 18.29 -7.03 -1.74
N LEU A 79 17.13 -7.62 -1.48
CA LEU A 79 15.83 -7.00 -1.78
C LEU A 79 15.65 -5.71 -0.98
N MET A 80 15.94 -5.72 0.32
CA MET A 80 15.86 -4.52 1.16
C MET A 80 16.78 -3.42 0.64
N GLY A 81 18.01 -3.77 0.25
CA GLY A 81 18.95 -2.84 -0.38
C GLY A 81 18.41 -2.19 -1.65
N ARG A 82 17.67 -2.93 -2.48
CA ARG A 82 17.00 -2.41 -3.70
C ARG A 82 15.81 -1.52 -3.39
N MET A 83 15.15 -1.70 -2.24
CA MET A 83 14.02 -0.87 -1.82
C MET A 83 14.47 0.47 -1.22
N VAL A 84 15.68 0.57 -0.66
CA VAL A 84 16.21 1.81 -0.09
C VAL A 84 16.10 3.02 -1.03
N PRO A 85 16.58 2.98 -2.29
CA PRO A 85 16.48 4.14 -3.18
C PRO A 85 15.04 4.55 -3.50
N ILE A 86 14.08 3.61 -3.48
CA ILE A 86 12.65 3.91 -3.67
C ILE A 86 12.14 4.77 -2.51
N TYR A 87 12.50 4.44 -1.27
CA TYR A 87 12.12 5.26 -0.13
C TYR A 87 12.83 6.62 -0.15
N GLN A 88 14.10 6.65 -0.58
CA GLN A 88 14.86 7.90 -0.72
C GLN A 88 14.29 8.84 -1.79
N SER A 89 13.59 8.32 -2.81
CA SER A 89 12.95 9.15 -3.84
C SER A 89 11.57 9.68 -3.44
N HIS A 90 10.91 9.05 -2.46
CA HIS A 90 9.53 9.39 -2.08
C HIS A 90 9.38 10.05 -0.71
N PHE A 91 10.38 9.90 0.16
CA PHE A 91 10.34 10.40 1.52
C PHE A 91 11.55 11.27 1.83
N THR A 92 11.38 12.14 2.81
CA THR A 92 12.46 12.94 3.41
C THR A 92 13.00 12.26 4.67
N ASP A 93 14.16 12.69 5.15
CA ASP A 93 14.74 12.26 6.43
C ASP A 93 13.77 12.50 7.60
N ARG A 94 13.03 13.60 7.58
CA ARG A 94 12.00 13.92 8.57
C ARG A 94 10.80 13.00 8.47
N ASP A 95 10.34 12.66 7.27
CA ASP A 95 9.22 11.73 7.10
C ASP A 95 9.57 10.36 7.65
N VAL A 96 10.74 9.81 7.29
CA VAL A 96 11.18 8.51 7.80
C VAL A 96 11.40 8.54 9.32
N ALA A 97 11.91 9.65 9.87
CA ALA A 97 11.99 9.81 11.33
C ALA A 97 10.60 9.80 12.00
N GLY A 98 9.62 10.46 11.38
CA GLY A 98 8.22 10.44 11.83
C GLY A 98 7.61 9.04 11.78
N LEU A 99 7.80 8.32 10.67
CA LEU A 99 7.37 6.94 10.50
C LEU A 99 8.01 6.02 11.54
N LEU A 100 9.31 6.15 11.77
CA LEU A 100 10.03 5.41 12.81
C LEU A 100 9.44 5.66 14.20
N LYS A 101 9.16 6.93 14.54
CA LYS A 101 8.53 7.28 15.83
C LYS A 101 7.14 6.62 15.94
N PHE A 102 6.35 6.71 14.88
CA PHE A 102 5.01 6.13 14.86
C PHE A 102 5.04 4.61 14.97
N TYR A 103 5.75 3.92 14.08
CA TYR A 103 5.79 2.45 14.06
C TYR A 103 6.47 1.84 15.28
N LYS A 104 7.34 2.55 16.00
CA LYS A 104 7.86 2.11 17.31
C LYS A 104 6.85 2.26 18.46
N SER A 105 5.78 3.04 18.29
CA SER A 105 4.76 3.20 19.33
C SER A 105 3.88 1.94 19.47
N PRO A 106 3.22 1.72 20.63
CA PRO A 106 2.26 0.63 20.78
C PRO A 106 1.14 0.67 19.73
N LEU A 107 0.66 1.85 19.37
CA LEU A 107 -0.35 2.02 18.32
C LEU A 107 0.22 1.63 16.94
N GLY A 108 1.43 2.08 16.60
CA GLY A 108 2.07 1.74 15.33
C GLY A 108 2.32 0.24 15.17
N GLN A 109 2.76 -0.43 16.23
CA GLN A 109 2.88 -1.90 16.24
C GLN A 109 1.52 -2.60 16.12
N LYS A 110 0.46 -2.06 16.76
CA LYS A 110 -0.90 -2.56 16.56
C LYS A 110 -1.36 -2.38 15.11
N VAL A 111 -1.03 -1.26 14.46
CA VAL A 111 -1.34 -1.03 13.04
C VAL A 111 -0.65 -2.08 12.15
N ILE A 112 0.65 -2.35 12.36
CA ILE A 112 1.39 -3.37 11.60
C ILE A 112 0.72 -4.75 11.70
N THR A 113 0.25 -5.11 12.88
CA THR A 113 -0.31 -6.44 13.15
C THR A 113 -1.79 -6.58 12.78
N GLN A 114 -2.60 -5.54 13.00
CA GLN A 114 -4.06 -5.61 12.87
C GLN A 114 -4.58 -5.13 11.52
N MET A 115 -3.91 -4.18 10.85
CA MET A 115 -4.41 -3.67 9.57
C MET A 115 -4.55 -4.76 8.50
N PRO A 116 -3.61 -5.71 8.32
CA PRO A 116 -3.79 -6.79 7.37
C PRO A 116 -5.01 -7.66 7.69
N VAL A 117 -5.26 -7.93 8.98
CA VAL A 117 -6.41 -8.72 9.46
C VAL A 117 -7.72 -7.98 9.18
N THR A 118 -7.79 -6.69 9.57
CA THR A 118 -8.97 -5.85 9.33
C THR A 118 -9.29 -5.73 7.84
N MET A 119 -8.27 -5.55 6.98
CA MET A 119 -8.46 -5.51 5.53
C MET A 119 -8.96 -6.86 4.99
N ALA A 120 -8.41 -7.98 5.48
CA ALA A 120 -8.86 -9.32 5.08
C ALA A 120 -10.32 -9.59 5.47
N GLU A 121 -10.74 -9.16 6.66
CA GLU A 121 -12.13 -9.24 7.10
C GLU A 121 -13.05 -8.34 6.26
N GLY A 122 -12.65 -7.11 6.00
CA GLY A 122 -13.38 -6.18 5.14
C GLY A 122 -13.60 -6.73 3.73
N MET A 123 -12.58 -7.37 3.14
CA MET A 123 -12.72 -8.04 1.84
C MET A 123 -13.75 -9.18 1.87
N LYS A 124 -13.79 -9.99 2.95
CA LYS A 124 -14.78 -11.07 3.09
C LYS A 124 -16.20 -10.52 3.14
N ILE A 125 -16.42 -9.44 3.90
CA ILE A 125 -17.71 -8.76 3.99
C ILE A 125 -18.11 -8.20 2.63
N GLY A 126 -17.18 -7.52 1.93
CA GLY A 126 -17.44 -6.97 0.60
C GLY A 126 -17.85 -8.05 -0.41
N GLN A 127 -17.21 -9.21 -0.37
CA GLN A 127 -17.61 -10.35 -1.22
C GLN A 127 -19.00 -10.89 -0.88
N GLN A 128 -19.36 -10.97 0.40
CA GLN A 128 -20.70 -11.40 0.83
C GLN A 128 -21.77 -10.42 0.33
N TRP A 129 -21.58 -9.14 0.62
CA TRP A 129 -22.46 -8.07 0.17
C TRP A 129 -22.60 -8.05 -1.36
N GLY A 130 -21.50 -8.21 -2.11
CA GLY A 130 -21.54 -8.28 -3.57
C GLY A 130 -22.40 -9.42 -4.10
N ARG A 131 -22.32 -10.61 -3.49
CA ARG A 131 -23.18 -11.76 -3.85
C ARG A 131 -24.65 -11.51 -3.51
N GLU A 132 -24.94 -10.84 -2.40
CA GLU A 132 -26.31 -10.44 -2.04
C GLU A 132 -26.88 -9.44 -3.03
N ARG A 133 -26.11 -8.40 -3.36
CA ARG A 133 -26.53 -7.37 -4.32
C ARG A 133 -26.76 -7.95 -5.71
N ALA A 134 -25.90 -8.87 -6.15
CA ALA A 134 -26.07 -9.59 -7.42
C ALA A 134 -27.36 -10.42 -7.44
N ARG A 135 -27.68 -11.15 -6.36
CA ARG A 135 -28.94 -11.91 -6.24
C ARG A 135 -30.16 -11.00 -6.29
N GLN A 136 -30.12 -9.85 -5.61
CA GLN A 136 -31.20 -8.86 -5.65
C GLN A 136 -31.41 -8.30 -7.06
N MET A 137 -30.32 -7.92 -7.73
CA MET A 137 -30.35 -7.43 -9.11
C MET A 137 -30.97 -8.46 -10.06
N VAL A 138 -30.54 -9.74 -10.00
CA VAL A 138 -31.12 -10.80 -10.82
C VAL A 138 -32.62 -10.94 -10.55
N GLY A 139 -33.04 -10.91 -9.28
CA GLY A 139 -34.46 -10.97 -8.92
C GLY A 139 -35.28 -9.78 -9.45
N GLU A 140 -34.74 -8.56 -9.41
CA GLU A 140 -35.37 -7.36 -9.99
C GLU A 140 -35.53 -7.47 -11.50
N LEU A 141 -34.46 -7.88 -12.19
CA LEU A 141 -34.45 -8.05 -13.64
C LEU A 141 -35.35 -9.21 -14.12
N GLN A 142 -35.54 -10.24 -13.29
CA GLN A 142 -36.52 -11.30 -13.57
C GLN A 142 -37.95 -10.81 -13.41
N LYS A 143 -38.23 -10.05 -12.34
CA LYS A 143 -39.57 -9.50 -12.07
C LYS A 143 -40.05 -8.53 -13.17
N ASN A 144 -39.14 -7.74 -13.73
CA ASN A 144 -39.48 -6.78 -14.78
C ASN A 144 -39.37 -7.37 -16.21
N GLY A 145 -39.09 -8.67 -16.34
CA GLY A 145 -39.03 -9.39 -17.62
C GLY A 145 -37.76 -9.14 -18.44
N THR A 146 -36.78 -8.40 -17.91
CA THR A 146 -35.48 -8.19 -18.59
C THR A 146 -34.64 -9.47 -18.61
N LEU A 147 -34.77 -10.32 -17.60
CA LEU A 147 -34.21 -11.68 -17.56
C LEU A 147 -35.31 -12.73 -17.45
N ASN A 148 -35.11 -13.90 -18.03
CA ASN A 148 -35.99 -15.05 -17.86
C ASN A 148 -35.76 -15.77 -16.51
N ALA A 149 -36.55 -16.80 -16.21
CA ALA A 149 -36.46 -17.58 -14.97
C ALA A 149 -35.08 -18.24 -14.74
N GLN A 150 -34.30 -18.44 -15.80
CA GLN A 150 -32.94 -18.99 -15.75
C GLN A 150 -31.86 -17.90 -15.60
N GLY A 151 -32.25 -16.62 -15.44
CA GLY A 151 -31.34 -15.49 -15.27
C GLY A 151 -30.63 -15.08 -16.55
N ARG A 152 -31.16 -15.47 -17.72
CA ARG A 152 -30.61 -15.14 -19.04
C ARG A 152 -31.45 -14.05 -19.70
N CYS A 153 -30.82 -13.22 -20.52
CA CYS A 153 -31.56 -12.35 -21.42
C CYS A 153 -32.52 -13.22 -22.25
N PRO A 154 -33.78 -12.81 -22.43
CA PRO A 154 -34.65 -13.41 -23.43
C PRO A 154 -33.89 -13.45 -24.76
N ALA A 155 -34.01 -14.54 -25.51
CA ALA A 155 -33.57 -14.53 -26.89
C ALA A 155 -34.38 -13.43 -27.59
N THR A 156 -33.79 -12.25 -27.82
CA THR A 156 -34.31 -11.36 -28.83
C THR A 156 -34.31 -12.19 -30.10
N SER A 157 -35.48 -12.44 -30.66
CA SER A 157 -35.59 -12.80 -32.08
C SER A 157 -34.71 -11.81 -32.82
N ALA A 158 -33.62 -12.30 -33.41
CA ALA A 158 -32.76 -11.51 -34.26
C ALA A 158 -33.65 -10.70 -35.22
N LYS A 159 -33.51 -9.37 -35.17
CA LYS A 159 -33.83 -8.54 -36.32
C LYS A 159 -32.52 -8.23 -37.03
#